data_AF-A0A958M901-F1
#
_entry.id   AF-A0A958M901-F1
#
_cell.length_a   1.000
_cell.length_b   1.000
_cell.length_c   1.000
_cell.angle_alpha   90.00
_cell.angle_beta   90.00
_cell.angle_gamma   90.00
#
_symmetry.space_group_name_H-M   'P 1'
#
loop_
_entity.id
_entity.type
_entity.pdbx_description
1 polymer ?
#
loop_
_entity_poly.entity_id
_entity_poly.type
_entity_poly.pdbx_seq_one_letter_code
_entity_poly.pdbx_strand_id
1 'polypeptide(L)'
;SRDKNIRENLLKAGISTIRISSGRVFLDRLVTTCSRDDQTDSPDTSYRDLNAKLTLSAIRYDWLGYVKQAFHRFILSQDEKQAGDFVATPKTVTGLAVARHDLWLQKLLVQDPDNLFAKQLKVDVAADGEHFSIRLPVHLMGQLRGTHTVLSFRRGAA
;
A
#
# COMPACT_ATOMS: atom_id res chain seq x y z
N SER A 1 -26.43 -22.52 -2.07
CA SER A 1 -26.04 -23.72 -1.32
C SER A 1 -25.43 -23.30 0.01
N ARG A 2 -25.82 -23.96 1.12
CA ARG A 2 -25.45 -23.65 2.51
C ARG A 2 -23.93 -23.50 2.73
N ASP A 3 -23.14 -24.30 2.01
CA ASP A 3 -21.67 -24.33 2.10
C ASP A 3 -21.00 -23.06 1.56
N LYS A 4 -21.66 -22.33 0.66
CA LYS A 4 -21.14 -21.05 0.16
C LYS A 4 -21.24 -19.98 1.26
N ASN A 5 -22.36 -19.93 1.98
CA ASN A 5 -22.54 -19.00 3.10
C ASN A 5 -21.58 -19.29 4.27
N ILE A 6 -21.33 -20.56 4.57
CA ILE A 6 -20.38 -20.94 5.64
C ILE A 6 -18.97 -20.47 5.28
N ARG A 7 -18.52 -20.69 4.04
CA ARG A 7 -17.20 -20.21 3.57
C ARG A 7 -17.07 -18.70 3.61
N GLU A 8 -18.09 -17.97 3.15
CA GLU A 8 -18.09 -16.51 3.23
C GLU A 8 -17.99 -16.00 4.67
N ASN A 9 -18.65 -16.68 5.63
CA ASN A 9 -18.56 -16.34 7.05
C ASN A 9 -17.16 -16.63 7.63
N LEU A 10 -16.53 -17.74 7.25
CA LEU A 10 -15.15 -18.06 7.67
C LEU A 10 -14.14 -17.05 7.15
N LEU A 11 -14.26 -16.64 5.88
CA LEU A 11 -13.43 -15.59 5.30
C LEU A 11 -13.63 -14.23 5.99
N LYS A 12 -14.86 -13.95 6.44
CA LYS A 12 -15.13 -12.75 7.24
C LYS A 12 -14.47 -12.80 8.62
N ALA A 13 -14.39 -13.99 9.21
CA ALA A 13 -13.73 -14.25 10.49
C ALA A 13 -12.20 -14.38 10.41
N GLY A 14 -11.58 -14.12 9.25
CA GLY A 14 -10.13 -14.17 9.10
C GLY A 14 -9.57 -15.60 8.93
N ILE A 15 -10.41 -16.56 8.57
CA ILE A 15 -10.01 -17.96 8.33
C ILE A 15 -9.96 -18.20 6.82
N SER A 16 -8.77 -18.56 6.32
CA SER A 16 -8.60 -18.92 4.90
C SER A 16 -9.31 -20.24 4.58
N THR A 17 -10.02 -20.30 3.47
CA THR A 17 -10.77 -21.49 3.04
C THR A 17 -10.17 -22.13 1.79
N ILE A 18 -10.33 -23.43 1.68
CA ILE A 18 -9.98 -24.22 0.49
C ILE A 18 -11.24 -24.85 -0.09
N ARG A 19 -11.22 -25.09 -1.41
CA ARG A 19 -12.21 -25.90 -2.10
C ARG A 19 -11.51 -26.98 -2.91
N ILE A 20 -12.09 -28.16 -2.91
CA ILE A 20 -11.61 -29.28 -3.71
C ILE A 20 -12.55 -29.45 -4.88
N SER A 21 -12.02 -29.47 -6.09
CA SER A 21 -12.80 -29.72 -7.29
C SER A 21 -11.95 -30.48 -8.30
N SER A 22 -12.52 -31.54 -8.89
CA SER A 22 -11.85 -32.35 -9.92
C SER A 22 -10.47 -32.87 -9.48
N GLY A 23 -10.36 -33.33 -8.23
CA GLY A 23 -9.10 -33.83 -7.65
C GLY A 23 -8.02 -32.78 -7.38
N ARG A 24 -8.34 -31.47 -7.55
CA ARG A 24 -7.42 -30.36 -7.29
C ARG A 24 -7.88 -29.55 -6.09
N VAL A 25 -6.93 -29.09 -5.29
CA VAL A 25 -7.15 -28.16 -4.18
C VAL A 25 -6.99 -26.75 -4.72
N PHE A 26 -8.03 -25.94 -4.59
CA PHE A 26 -8.00 -24.52 -4.89
C PHE A 26 -8.14 -23.75 -3.58
N LEU A 27 -7.33 -22.70 -3.45
CA LEU A 27 -7.41 -21.81 -2.31
C LEU A 27 -8.36 -20.67 -2.68
N ASP A 28 -9.42 -20.46 -1.89
CA ASP A 28 -10.44 -19.46 -2.20
C ASP A 28 -9.93 -18.04 -1.93
N ARG A 29 -9.36 -17.83 -0.73
CA ARG A 29 -8.68 -16.58 -0.37
C ARG A 29 -7.72 -16.80 0.79
N LEU A 30 -6.52 -16.25 0.67
CA LEU A 30 -5.61 -16.06 1.81
C LEU A 30 -6.03 -14.80 2.55
N VAL A 31 -6.59 -14.99 3.74
CA VAL A 31 -6.90 -13.93 4.68
C VAL A 31 -6.02 -14.02 5.90
N THR A 32 -5.75 -12.87 6.52
CA THR A 32 -5.11 -12.82 7.83
C THR A 32 -6.15 -12.74 8.94
N THR A 33 -5.74 -13.00 10.17
CA THR A 33 -6.58 -12.88 11.37
C THR A 33 -6.82 -11.42 11.77
N CYS A 34 -6.16 -10.44 11.12
CA CYS A 34 -6.36 -9.02 11.37
C CYS A 34 -7.81 -8.62 11.08
N SER A 35 -8.54 -8.37 12.16
CA SER A 35 -9.95 -7.96 12.14
C SER A 35 -10.16 -6.63 12.89
N ARG A 36 -9.10 -6.12 13.51
CA ARG A 36 -9.09 -4.97 14.39
C ARG A 36 -7.80 -4.18 14.21
N ASP A 37 -7.89 -2.88 14.45
CA ASP A 37 -6.76 -1.98 14.53
C ASP A 37 -6.10 -2.11 15.91
N ASP A 38 -4.79 -2.37 15.95
CA ASP A 38 -4.06 -2.66 17.19
C ASP A 38 -3.97 -1.45 18.14
N GLN A 39 -4.20 -0.22 17.66
CA GLN A 39 -4.08 1.00 18.46
C GLN A 39 -5.43 1.48 19.01
N THR A 40 -6.51 1.26 18.27
CA THR A 40 -7.85 1.77 18.57
C THR A 40 -8.84 0.66 18.95
N ASP A 41 -8.44 -0.62 18.81
CA ASP A 41 -9.31 -1.81 18.94
C ASP A 41 -10.59 -1.76 18.08
N SER A 42 -10.61 -0.84 17.09
CA SER A 42 -11.73 -0.64 16.20
C SER A 42 -11.72 -1.68 15.07
N PRO A 43 -12.87 -2.08 14.50
CA PRO A 43 -12.91 -3.02 13.38
C PRO A 43 -12.16 -2.45 12.17
N ASP A 44 -10.98 -3.01 11.86
CA ASP A 44 -10.22 -2.70 10.66
C ASP A 44 -10.01 -3.96 9.82
N THR A 45 -10.36 -3.86 8.54
CA THR A 45 -10.22 -4.95 7.57
C THR A 45 -9.18 -4.66 6.49
N SER A 46 -8.46 -3.53 6.59
CA SER A 46 -7.48 -3.07 5.61
C SER A 46 -6.37 -4.09 5.36
N TYR A 47 -6.01 -4.87 6.40
CA TYR A 47 -5.00 -5.92 6.32
C TYR A 47 -5.55 -7.35 6.23
N ARG A 48 -6.87 -7.51 6.08
CA ARG A 48 -7.49 -8.83 6.00
C ARG A 48 -7.05 -9.59 4.75
N ASP A 49 -6.77 -8.90 3.65
CA ASP A 49 -6.20 -9.53 2.46
C ASP A 49 -4.69 -9.73 2.60
N LEU A 50 -4.22 -10.96 2.44
CA LEU A 50 -2.77 -11.23 2.51
C LEU A 50 -1.99 -10.46 1.44
N ASN A 51 -2.56 -10.26 0.24
CA ASN A 51 -1.87 -9.56 -0.84
C ASN A 51 -1.57 -8.10 -0.48
N ALA A 52 -2.43 -7.45 0.31
CA ALA A 52 -2.18 -6.09 0.79
C ALA A 52 -0.93 -6.04 1.67
N LYS A 53 -0.82 -6.96 2.65
CA LYS A 53 0.37 -7.07 3.50
C LYS A 53 1.64 -7.39 2.70
N LEU A 54 1.55 -8.33 1.75
CA LEU A 54 2.71 -8.72 0.92
C LEU A 54 3.17 -7.56 0.02
N THR A 55 2.24 -6.84 -0.60
CA THR A 55 2.54 -5.70 -1.44
C THR A 55 3.17 -4.56 -0.64
N LEU A 56 2.63 -4.24 0.54
CA LEU A 56 3.24 -3.25 1.45
C LEU A 56 4.63 -3.68 1.91
N SER A 57 4.83 -4.96 2.19
CA SER A 57 6.14 -5.49 2.57
C SER A 57 7.13 -5.33 1.43
N ALA A 58 6.72 -5.69 0.21
CA ALA A 58 7.54 -5.51 -0.99
C ALA A 58 7.92 -4.03 -1.21
N ILE A 59 6.96 -3.11 -1.13
CA ILE A 59 7.19 -1.66 -1.23
C ILE A 59 8.16 -1.17 -0.14
N ARG A 60 7.98 -1.61 1.11
CA ARG A 60 8.85 -1.23 2.23
C ARG A 60 10.29 -1.67 1.99
N TYR A 61 10.52 -2.93 1.62
CA TYR A 61 11.88 -3.43 1.38
C TYR A 61 12.52 -2.80 0.15
N ASP A 62 11.73 -2.58 -0.91
CA ASP A 62 12.17 -1.88 -2.12
C ASP A 62 12.64 -0.45 -1.81
N TRP A 63 11.84 0.30 -1.06
CA TRP A 63 12.19 1.65 -0.61
C TRP A 63 13.47 1.67 0.23
N LEU A 64 13.56 0.80 1.24
CA LEU A 64 14.73 0.73 2.11
C LEU A 64 16.02 0.41 1.34
N GLY A 65 15.95 -0.54 0.39
CA GLY A 65 17.08 -0.86 -0.47
C GLY A 65 17.48 0.31 -1.36
N TYR A 66 16.49 1.00 -1.93
CA TYR A 66 16.71 2.10 -2.84
C TYR A 66 17.34 3.32 -2.15
N VAL A 67 16.84 3.73 -0.98
CA VAL A 67 17.42 4.83 -0.19
C VAL A 67 18.85 4.51 0.22
N LYS A 68 19.11 3.28 0.70
CA LYS A 68 20.46 2.85 1.09
C LYS A 68 21.45 2.91 -0.07
N GLN A 69 21.02 2.52 -1.27
CA GLN A 69 21.86 2.61 -2.47
C GLN A 69 22.08 4.06 -2.92
N ALA A 70 21.04 4.90 -2.88
CA ALA A 70 21.11 6.27 -3.34
C ALA A 70 22.00 7.16 -2.44
N PHE A 71 21.96 6.95 -1.12
CA PHE A 71 22.57 7.87 -0.14
C PHE A 71 23.72 7.25 0.66
N HIS A 72 24.36 6.19 0.17
CA HIS A 72 25.36 5.43 0.93
C HIS A 72 26.60 6.23 1.40
N ARG A 73 26.87 7.40 0.81
CA ARG A 73 28.03 8.28 1.08
C ARG A 73 27.63 9.74 1.28
N PHE A 74 26.34 9.99 1.45
CA PHE A 74 25.83 11.36 1.53
C PHE A 74 25.85 11.83 2.98
N ILE A 75 26.16 13.11 3.15
CA ILE A 75 25.99 13.79 4.43
C ILE A 75 24.52 14.24 4.53
N LEU A 76 23.92 14.14 5.70
CA LEU A 76 22.55 14.58 5.94
C LEU A 76 22.53 16.09 6.24
N SER A 77 21.57 16.81 5.68
CA SER A 77 21.38 18.24 5.97
C SER A 77 19.94 18.71 5.74
N GLN A 78 19.62 19.92 6.21
CA GLN A 78 18.35 20.59 5.96
C GLN A 78 18.26 21.16 4.53
N ASP A 79 17.09 21.66 4.11
CA ASP A 79 16.91 22.28 2.79
C ASP A 79 17.49 23.71 2.74
N GLU A 80 18.81 23.81 2.75
CA GLU A 80 19.54 25.07 2.67
C GLU A 80 20.47 25.13 1.44
N LYS A 81 20.99 26.32 1.13
CA LYS A 81 21.91 26.50 0.01
C LYS A 81 23.27 25.88 0.36
N GLN A 82 23.49 24.65 -0.09
CA GLN A 82 24.69 23.88 0.21
C GLN A 82 25.67 23.87 -0.95
N ALA A 83 26.95 23.78 -0.62
CA ALA A 83 28.03 23.53 -1.56
C ALA A 83 28.44 22.05 -1.47
N GLY A 84 28.58 21.39 -2.61
CA GLY A 84 29.03 20.00 -2.72
C GLY A 84 27.98 19.05 -3.30
N ASP A 85 28.47 17.96 -3.91
CA ASP A 85 27.64 17.05 -4.71
C ASP A 85 27.02 15.89 -3.91
N PHE A 86 27.46 15.67 -2.67
CA PHE A 86 27.09 14.52 -1.84
C PHE A 86 26.35 14.92 -0.55
N VAL A 87 25.29 15.72 -0.69
CA VAL A 87 24.43 16.13 0.44
C VAL A 87 22.99 15.66 0.20
N ALA A 88 22.45 14.92 1.16
CA ALA A 88 21.07 14.47 1.17
C ALA A 88 20.24 15.46 1.99
N THR A 89 19.19 15.99 1.39
CA THR A 89 18.23 16.88 2.03
C THR A 89 16.80 16.36 1.91
N PRO A 90 15.85 16.83 2.76
CA PRO A 90 14.45 16.48 2.63
C PRO A 90 13.89 16.65 1.21
N LYS A 91 14.24 17.72 0.49
CA LYS A 91 13.86 17.89 -0.93
C LYS A 91 14.39 16.79 -1.83
N THR A 92 15.67 16.43 -1.72
CA THR A 92 16.26 15.38 -2.57
C THR A 92 15.59 14.03 -2.35
N VAL A 93 15.33 13.68 -1.09
CA VAL A 93 14.65 12.45 -0.70
C VAL A 93 13.18 12.48 -1.14
N THR A 94 12.52 13.64 -1.06
CA THR A 94 11.14 13.83 -1.56
C THR A 94 11.05 13.58 -3.06
N GLY A 95 11.94 14.17 -3.86
CA GLY A 95 11.99 13.92 -5.30
C GLY A 95 12.24 12.44 -5.63
N LEU A 96 13.13 11.79 -4.87
CA LEU A 96 13.44 10.37 -5.02
C LEU A 96 12.26 9.47 -4.62
N ALA A 97 11.51 9.82 -3.58
CA ALA A 97 10.29 9.12 -3.18
C ALA A 97 9.19 9.22 -4.24
N VAL A 98 8.96 10.40 -4.81
CA VAL A 98 8.00 10.60 -5.90
C VAL A 98 8.39 9.79 -7.13
N ALA A 99 9.66 9.87 -7.55
CA ALA A 99 10.15 9.08 -8.68
C ALA A 99 10.03 7.56 -8.45
N ARG A 100 10.24 7.10 -7.20
CA ARG A 100 10.08 5.69 -6.86
C ARG A 100 8.62 5.26 -6.85
N HIS A 101 7.73 6.15 -6.41
CA HIS A 101 6.29 5.92 -6.45
C HIS A 101 5.77 5.81 -7.89
N ASP A 102 6.30 6.59 -8.84
CA ASP A 102 5.96 6.45 -10.27
C ASP A 102 6.31 5.05 -10.81
N LEU A 103 7.43 4.48 -10.37
CA LEU A 103 7.78 3.10 -10.71
C LEU A 103 6.77 2.09 -10.13
N TRP A 104 6.28 2.33 -8.91
CA TRP A 104 5.26 1.47 -8.30
C TRP A 104 3.90 1.58 -9.02
N LEU A 105 3.55 2.77 -9.53
CA LEU A 105 2.39 2.99 -10.40
C LEU A 105 2.51 2.18 -11.69
N GLN A 106 3.66 2.23 -12.36
CA GLN A 106 3.92 1.46 -13.59
C GLN A 106 3.83 -0.05 -13.37
N LYS A 107 4.20 -0.52 -12.17
CA LYS A 107 4.10 -1.93 -11.76
C LYS A 107 2.70 -2.34 -11.28
N LEU A 108 1.73 -1.42 -11.28
CA LEU A 108 0.36 -1.64 -10.81
C LEU A 108 0.29 -2.10 -9.34
N LEU A 109 1.25 -1.66 -8.52
CA LEU A 109 1.28 -1.98 -7.08
C LEU A 109 0.46 -0.97 -6.26
N VAL A 110 0.44 0.27 -6.72
CA VAL A 110 -0.21 1.41 -6.08
C VAL A 110 -1.10 2.14 -7.08
N GLN A 111 -1.96 3.00 -6.56
CA GLN A 111 -2.75 3.97 -7.30
C GLN A 111 -2.60 5.34 -6.65
N ASP A 112 -2.80 6.41 -7.41
CA ASP A 112 -2.63 7.77 -6.89
C ASP A 112 -3.75 8.70 -7.35
N PRO A 113 -4.97 8.52 -6.82
CA PRO A 113 -6.05 9.42 -7.13
C PRO A 113 -5.67 10.83 -6.65
N ASP A 114 -5.87 11.82 -7.52
CA ASP A 114 -5.63 13.24 -7.23
C ASP A 114 -4.21 13.61 -6.77
N ASN A 115 -3.18 12.84 -7.15
CA ASN A 115 -1.79 13.05 -6.72
C ASN A 115 -1.65 13.13 -5.17
N LEU A 116 -2.40 12.30 -4.46
CA LEU A 116 -2.38 12.24 -2.99
C LEU A 116 -0.99 11.91 -2.45
N PHE A 117 -0.22 11.08 -3.15
CA PHE A 117 1.10 10.67 -2.66
C PHE A 117 2.01 11.89 -2.44
N ALA A 118 2.20 12.72 -3.48
CA ALA A 118 3.04 13.91 -3.40
C ALA A 118 2.49 14.95 -2.40
N LYS A 119 1.17 15.05 -2.25
CA LYS A 119 0.52 16.00 -1.33
C LYS A 119 0.70 15.62 0.15
N GLN A 120 0.78 14.33 0.46
CA GLN A 120 0.80 13.84 1.84
C GLN A 120 2.17 13.31 2.28
N LEU A 121 3.11 13.16 1.34
CA LEU A 121 4.48 12.76 1.63
C LEU A 121 5.12 13.73 2.60
N LYS A 122 5.71 13.19 3.67
CA LYS A 122 6.49 13.98 4.62
C LYS A 122 7.88 13.39 4.76
N VAL A 123 8.87 14.26 4.64
CA VAL A 123 10.28 13.95 4.84
C VAL A 123 10.85 15.05 5.71
N ASP A 124 11.38 14.67 6.85
CA ASP A 124 12.01 15.59 7.79
C ASP A 124 13.34 14.99 8.24
N VAL A 125 14.28 15.84 8.66
CA VAL A 125 15.42 15.37 9.45
C VAL A 125 14.91 15.04 10.86
N ALA A 126 15.23 13.86 11.35
CA ALA A 126 14.83 13.45 12.69
C ALA A 126 15.50 14.33 13.76
N ALA A 127 14.91 14.36 14.95
CA ALA A 127 15.40 15.21 16.04
C ALA A 127 16.82 14.88 16.51
N ASP A 128 17.31 13.67 16.21
CA ASP A 128 18.69 13.25 16.46
C ASP A 128 19.72 13.87 15.50
N GLY A 129 19.27 14.39 14.35
CA GLY A 129 20.14 14.91 13.30
C GLY A 129 20.91 13.85 12.51
N GLU A 130 20.64 12.56 12.73
CA GLU A 130 21.40 11.45 12.13
C GLU A 130 20.59 10.67 11.08
N HIS A 131 19.26 10.82 11.09
CA HIS A 131 18.37 10.06 10.22
C HIS A 131 17.29 10.93 9.57
N PHE A 132 16.72 10.45 8.46
CA PHE A 132 15.47 11.00 7.92
C PHE A 132 14.27 10.31 8.58
N SER A 133 13.30 11.11 9.01
CA SER A 133 11.94 10.68 9.34
C SER A 133 11.09 10.77 8.07
N ILE A 134 10.61 9.63 7.57
CA ILE A 134 9.90 9.55 6.28
C ILE A 134 8.54 8.89 6.49
N ARG A 135 7.48 9.58 6.08
CA ARG A 135 6.11 9.05 6.02
C ARG A 135 5.68 8.90 4.57
N LEU A 136 5.60 7.67 4.09
CA LEU A 136 5.15 7.33 2.73
C LEU A 136 3.64 7.03 2.72
N PRO A 137 2.79 7.90 2.13
CA PRO A 137 1.34 7.72 2.07
C PRO A 137 0.93 6.84 0.86
N VAL A 138 1.36 5.58 0.85
CA VAL A 138 1.06 4.69 -0.29
C VAL A 138 -0.40 4.22 -0.28
N HIS A 139 -1.04 4.26 -1.45
CA HIS A 139 -2.38 3.73 -1.65
C HIS A 139 -2.30 2.50 -2.55
N LEU A 140 -2.50 1.31 -1.97
CA LEU A 140 -2.39 0.05 -2.70
C LEU A 140 -3.49 -0.10 -3.75
N MET A 141 -3.13 -0.70 -4.88
CA MET A 141 -4.10 -1.12 -5.88
C MET A 141 -4.80 -2.40 -5.41
N GLY A 142 -6.14 -2.39 -5.45
CA GLY A 142 -6.96 -3.54 -5.08
C GLY A 142 -7.13 -4.56 -6.21
N GLN A 143 -7.57 -5.77 -5.87
CA GLN A 143 -7.99 -6.75 -6.86
C GLN A 143 -9.48 -6.58 -7.18
N LEU A 144 -9.82 -6.51 -8.47
CA LEU A 144 -11.21 -6.54 -8.92
C LEU A 144 -11.82 -7.92 -8.60
N ARG A 145 -12.87 -7.94 -7.78
CA ARG A 145 -13.50 -9.20 -7.32
C ARG A 145 -15.01 -9.24 -7.51
N GLY A 146 -15.62 -8.12 -7.84
CA GLY A 146 -17.03 -7.98 -8.06
C GLY A 146 -17.35 -6.56 -8.50
N THR A 147 -18.46 -6.42 -9.20
CA THR A 147 -18.94 -5.14 -9.70
C THR A 147 -20.30 -4.87 -9.07
N HIS A 148 -20.44 -3.77 -8.36
CA HIS A 148 -21.76 -3.26 -7.99
C HIS A 148 -22.18 -2.27 -9.07
N THR A 149 -23.23 -2.61 -9.83
CA THR A 149 -23.71 -1.80 -10.95
C THR A 149 -25.10 -1.30 -10.65
N VAL A 150 -25.29 0.02 -10.67
CA VAL A 150 -26.60 0.65 -10.55
C VAL A 150 -27.01 1.14 -11.94
N LEU A 151 -28.13 0.63 -12.45
CA LEU A 151 -28.72 1.03 -13.73
C LEU A 151 -29.94 1.90 -13.46
N SER A 152 -29.90 3.14 -13.94
CA SER A 152 -31.04 4.06 -13.92
C SER A 152 -31.59 4.21 -15.34
N PHE A 153 -32.91 4.10 -15.51
CA PHE A 153 -33.57 4.28 -16.81
C PHE A 153 -34.69 5.31 -16.74
N ARG A 154 -34.92 6.02 -17.85
CA ARG A 154 -36.11 6.86 -18.07
C ARG A 154 -36.66 6.53 -19.46
N ARG A 155 -37.95 6.22 -19.55
CA ARG A 155 -38.65 6.03 -20.82
C ARG A 155 -39.29 7.36 -21.23
N GLY A 156 -39.05 7.83 -22.46
CA GLY A 156 -39.74 8.99 -23.03
C GLY A 156 -41.23 8.66 -23.24
N ALA A 157 -42.11 9.61 -22.90
CA ALA A 157 -43.51 9.55 -23.32
C ALA A 157 -43.58 9.85 -24.82
N ALA A 158 -44.32 9.03 -25.56
CA ALA A 158 -44.65 9.27 -26.96
C ALA A 158 -45.64 10.43 -27.07
#